data_AF-A0A8J7RF38-F1
#
_entry.id   AF-A0A8J7RF38-F1
#
_cell.length_a   1.000
_cell.length_b   1.000
_cell.length_c   1.000
_cell.angle_alpha   90.00
_cell.angle_beta   90.00
_cell.angle_gamma   90.00
#
_symmetry.space_group_name_H-M   'P 1'
#
loop_
_entity.id
_entity.type
_entity.pdbx_description
1 polymer ?
#
loop_
_entity_poly.entity_id
_entity_poly.type
_entity_poly.pdbx_seq_one_letter_code
_entity_poly.pdbx_strand_id
1 'polypeptide(L)'
;MGIMSKILGGSGSRSVDDYVELDTDDFADAHAETGTQVHFAEIGDQSDIIPIKDAVYDGDFVIADITRHSTSDRTIEHVYDELRQVVQEVDGDIVQKGDDQIIVTPTGVKVSRQKL
;
A
#
# COMPACT_ATOMS: atom_id res chain seq x y z
N MET A 1 -10.91 44.25 38.59
CA MET A 1 -10.98 44.33 37.12
C MET A 1 -10.77 42.93 36.58
N GLY A 2 -11.75 42.44 35.82
CA GLY A 2 -11.95 41.01 35.58
C GLY A 2 -11.09 40.42 34.46
N ILE A 3 -10.82 39.13 34.62
CA ILE A 3 -10.22 38.16 33.68
C ILE A 3 -11.08 37.88 32.42
N MET A 4 -11.99 38.77 32.05
CA MET A 4 -12.98 38.56 30.99
C MET A 4 -12.68 39.27 29.67
N SER A 5 -11.44 39.73 29.44
CA SER A 5 -11.09 40.48 28.22
C SER A 5 -10.24 39.70 27.20
N LYS A 6 -9.90 38.43 27.45
CA LYS A 6 -9.00 37.67 26.57
C LYS A 6 -9.65 36.53 25.76
N ILE A 7 -10.97 36.36 25.87
CA ILE A 7 -11.74 35.34 25.15
C ILE A 7 -12.91 36.00 24.41
N LEU A 8 -12.64 37.04 23.63
CA LEU A 8 -13.62 37.57 22.68
C LEU A 8 -12.91 37.86 21.36
N GLY A 9 -13.22 37.02 20.38
CA GLY A 9 -12.56 36.97 19.08
C GLY A 9 -12.60 38.29 18.31
N GLY A 10 -11.44 38.65 17.76
CA GLY A 10 -11.30 39.59 16.66
C GLY A 10 -11.04 38.82 15.38
N SER A 11 -11.97 38.93 14.43
CA SER A 11 -11.87 38.45 13.06
C SER A 11 -10.85 39.28 12.25
N GLY A 12 -10.09 38.62 11.37
CA GLY A 12 -9.26 39.23 10.31
C GLY A 12 -7.85 39.60 10.78
N SER A 13 -6.76 38.96 10.36
CA SER A 13 -6.40 38.56 9.00
C SER A 13 -5.42 37.40 9.11
N ARG A 14 -5.72 36.23 8.53
CA ARG A 14 -4.65 35.26 8.20
C ARG A 14 -3.81 35.95 7.13
N SER A 15 -2.59 36.36 7.46
CA SER A 15 -1.68 36.94 6.47
C SER A 15 -1.36 35.87 5.43
N VAL A 16 -1.28 36.28 4.17
CA VAL A 16 -0.87 35.40 3.07
C VAL A 16 0.54 34.83 3.33
N ASP A 17 1.34 35.49 4.18
CA ASP A 17 2.62 35.01 4.73
C ASP A 17 2.55 33.71 5.54
N ASP A 18 1.37 33.26 5.98
CA ASP A 18 1.22 31.95 6.66
C ASP A 18 1.04 30.80 5.66
N TYR A 19 0.98 31.10 4.35
CA TYR A 19 0.97 30.09 3.30
C TYR A 19 2.41 29.84 2.85
N VAL A 20 2.88 28.61 3.06
CA VAL A 20 4.09 28.13 2.42
C VAL A 20 3.77 27.97 0.93
N GLU A 21 4.36 28.81 0.09
CA GLU A 21 4.38 28.59 -1.36
C GLU A 21 5.16 27.30 -1.63
N LEU A 22 4.44 26.27 -2.11
CA LEU A 22 5.04 25.02 -2.55
C LEU A 22 5.61 25.26 -3.95
N ASP A 23 6.93 25.40 -4.04
CA ASP A 23 7.63 25.47 -5.32
C ASP A 23 7.41 24.15 -6.07
N THR A 24 6.71 24.23 -7.21
CA THR A 24 6.36 23.06 -8.02
C THR A 24 7.58 22.49 -8.74
N ASP A 25 8.66 23.28 -8.81
CA ASP A 25 9.94 22.91 -9.41
C ASP A 25 10.77 21.97 -8.51
N ASP A 26 10.56 21.98 -7.18
CA ASP A 26 11.18 21.01 -6.24
C ASP A 26 10.62 19.58 -6.41
N PHE A 27 9.46 19.44 -7.07
CA PHE A 27 8.88 18.14 -7.45
C PHE A 27 9.39 17.60 -8.78
N ALA A 28 10.04 18.43 -9.61
CA ALA A 28 10.49 18.04 -10.95
C ALA A 28 11.79 17.21 -10.91
N ASP A 29 12.61 17.36 -9.86
CA ASP A 29 13.86 16.62 -9.66
C ASP A 29 13.69 15.26 -8.95
N ALA A 30 12.46 14.82 -8.68
CA ALA A 30 12.17 13.47 -8.17
C ALA A 30 12.25 12.37 -9.26
N HIS A 31 13.10 12.54 -10.27
CA HIS A 31 13.45 11.44 -11.16
C HIS A 31 14.50 10.55 -10.50
N ALA A 32 14.02 9.61 -9.67
CA ALA A 32 14.48 8.21 -9.55
C ALA A 32 14.26 7.58 -8.15
N GLU A 33 13.14 7.87 -7.46
CA GLU A 33 12.60 6.82 -6.59
C GLU A 33 11.85 5.85 -7.50
N THR A 34 12.41 4.65 -7.65
CA THR A 34 11.97 3.62 -8.59
C THR A 34 10.45 3.50 -8.67
N GLY A 35 9.88 3.58 -9.88
CA GLY A 35 8.51 3.14 -10.09
C GLY A 35 8.29 1.70 -9.60
N THR A 36 7.04 1.31 -9.38
CA THR A 36 6.60 -0.01 -8.89
C THR A 36 7.59 -1.13 -9.18
N GLN A 37 8.19 -1.70 -8.13
CA GLN A 37 9.08 -2.85 -8.24
C GLN A 37 8.30 -4.16 -8.21
N VAL A 38 8.93 -5.24 -8.66
CA VAL A 38 8.37 -6.59 -8.62
C VAL A 38 9.21 -7.44 -7.68
N HIS A 39 8.62 -7.88 -6.58
CA HIS A 39 9.25 -8.75 -5.58
C HIS A 39 8.80 -10.20 -5.74
N PHE A 40 9.72 -11.11 -5.46
CA PHE A 40 9.40 -12.52 -5.27
C PHE A 40 9.44 -12.85 -3.79
N ALA A 41 8.39 -13.49 -3.29
CA ALA A 41 8.28 -13.94 -1.92
C ALA A 41 7.98 -15.44 -1.87
N GLU A 42 8.42 -16.11 -0.82
CA GLU A 42 8.03 -17.50 -0.53
C GLU A 42 7.10 -17.49 0.69
N ILE A 43 5.99 -18.23 0.64
CA ILE A 43 5.05 -18.38 1.76
C ILE A 43 5.25 -19.77 2.37
N GLY A 44 6.05 -19.85 3.43
CA GLY A 44 6.22 -21.04 4.25
C GLY A 44 5.19 -21.12 5.38
N ASP A 45 4.94 -19.99 6.05
CA ASP A 45 4.00 -19.87 7.16
C ASP A 45 3.25 -18.52 7.19
N GLN A 46 2.47 -18.27 8.24
CA GLN A 46 1.65 -17.05 8.33
C GLN A 46 2.48 -15.78 8.51
N SER A 47 3.70 -15.88 9.07
CA SER A 47 4.53 -14.71 9.34
C SER A 47 5.13 -14.09 8.08
N ASP A 48 5.26 -14.88 7.01
CA ASP A 48 5.74 -14.43 5.70
C ASP A 48 4.80 -13.41 5.02
N ILE A 49 3.59 -13.24 5.55
CA ILE A 49 2.65 -12.25 5.04
C ILE A 49 3.09 -10.81 5.33
N ILE A 50 3.81 -10.57 6.43
CA ILE A 50 4.19 -9.23 6.88
C ILE A 50 5.00 -8.49 5.80
N PRO A 51 6.12 -9.04 5.29
CA PRO A 51 6.90 -8.36 4.25
C PRO A 51 6.12 -8.18 2.94
N ILE A 52 5.18 -9.07 2.62
CA ILE A 52 4.33 -8.96 1.43
C ILE A 52 3.39 -7.74 1.58
N LYS A 53 2.81 -7.55 2.76
CA LYS A 53 1.93 -6.41 3.04
C LYS A 53 2.68 -5.10 2.93
N ASP A 54 3.85 -5.01 3.55
CA ASP A 54 4.69 -3.81 3.52
C ASP A 54 5.02 -3.42 2.08
N ALA A 55 5.48 -4.38 1.26
CA ALA A 55 5.76 -4.14 -0.16
C ALA A 55 4.53 -3.63 -0.94
N VAL A 56 3.35 -4.20 -0.69
CA VAL A 56 2.11 -3.77 -1.39
C VAL A 56 1.67 -2.37 -0.96
N TYR A 57 1.82 -2.02 0.33
CA TYR A 57 1.56 -0.66 0.81
C TYR A 57 2.56 0.35 0.27
N ASP A 58 3.81 -0.05 0.06
CA ASP A 58 4.86 0.77 -0.57
C ASP A 58 4.64 0.95 -2.08
N GLY A 59 3.63 0.28 -2.65
CA GLY A 59 3.25 0.41 -4.06
C GLY A 59 3.96 -0.57 -4.99
N ASP A 60 4.51 -1.65 -4.44
CA ASP A 60 5.18 -2.71 -5.18
C ASP A 60 4.27 -3.90 -5.49
N PHE A 61 4.64 -4.61 -6.55
CA PHE A 61 4.00 -5.84 -7.01
C PHE A 61 4.69 -7.05 -6.39
N VAL A 62 3.92 -8.03 -5.93
CA VAL A 62 4.49 -9.23 -5.30
C VAL A 62 4.01 -10.50 -6.01
N ILE A 63 4.96 -11.37 -6.34
CA ILE A 63 4.75 -12.75 -6.77
C ILE A 63 5.13 -13.65 -5.60
N ALA A 64 4.14 -14.24 -4.95
CA ALA A 64 4.34 -15.10 -3.80
C ALA A 64 4.18 -16.57 -4.20
N ASP A 65 5.25 -17.35 -4.03
CA ASP A 65 5.26 -18.78 -4.31
C ASP A 65 4.83 -19.56 -3.05
N ILE A 66 3.87 -20.47 -3.22
CA ILE A 66 3.36 -21.34 -2.17
C ILE A 66 4.23 -22.61 -2.14
N THR A 67 4.94 -22.82 -1.03
CA THR A 67 5.74 -24.02 -0.85
C THR A 67 4.83 -25.22 -0.50
N ARG A 68 4.51 -26.03 -1.52
CA ARG A 68 3.57 -27.19 -1.48
C ARG A 68 3.76 -28.21 -0.34
N HIS A 69 4.89 -28.20 0.37
CA HIS A 69 5.23 -29.20 1.40
C HIS A 69 5.26 -28.65 2.83
N SER A 70 5.21 -27.32 3.01
CA SER A 70 5.34 -26.70 4.33
C SER A 70 4.01 -26.28 4.94
N THR A 71 2.97 -26.13 4.12
CA THR A 71 1.83 -25.30 4.50
C THR A 71 0.52 -26.06 4.29
N SER A 72 -0.12 -26.42 5.41
CA SER A 72 -1.47 -27.02 5.39
C SER A 72 -2.44 -26.11 4.63
N ASP A 73 -3.40 -26.68 3.89
CA ASP A 73 -4.40 -25.92 3.10
C ASP A 73 -5.00 -24.74 3.88
N ARG A 74 -5.28 -24.95 5.18
CA ARG A 74 -5.83 -23.94 6.09
C ARG A 74 -4.94 -22.72 6.33
N THR A 75 -3.62 -22.88 6.29
CA THR A 75 -2.69 -21.75 6.41
C THR A 75 -2.69 -20.90 5.14
N ILE A 76 -2.77 -21.53 3.96
CA ILE A 76 -2.86 -20.80 2.69
C ILE A 76 -4.18 -20.06 2.55
N GLU A 77 -5.30 -20.68 2.94
CA GLU A 77 -6.60 -20.02 3.00
C GLU A 77 -6.53 -18.73 3.84
N HIS A 78 -5.90 -18.81 5.01
CA HIS A 78 -5.75 -17.65 5.90
C HIS A 78 -4.89 -16.56 5.28
N VAL A 79 -3.73 -16.92 4.72
CA VAL A 79 -2.84 -15.97 4.05
C VAL A 79 -3.55 -15.30 2.88
N TYR A 80 -4.29 -16.07 2.08
CA TYR A 80 -5.05 -15.53 0.96
C TYR A 80 -6.12 -14.54 1.41
N ASP A 81 -6.88 -14.86 2.47
CA ASP A 81 -7.91 -13.98 3.01
C ASP A 81 -7.33 -12.67 3.55
N GLU A 82 -6.19 -12.74 4.25
CA GLU A 82 -5.49 -11.55 4.73
C GLU A 82 -4.94 -10.68 3.58
N LEU A 83 -4.28 -11.29 2.58
CA LEU A 83 -3.79 -10.56 1.41
C LEU A 83 -4.94 -9.95 0.62
N ARG A 84 -6.07 -10.64 0.52
CA ARG A 84 -7.28 -10.13 -0.10
C ARG A 84 -7.85 -8.91 0.63
N GLN A 85 -7.73 -8.85 1.96
CA GLN A 85 -8.11 -7.67 2.71
C GLN A 85 -7.19 -6.49 2.37
N VAL A 86 -5.88 -6.71 2.37
CA VAL A 86 -4.86 -5.69 2.06
C VAL A 86 -5.11 -5.09 0.68
N VAL A 87 -5.37 -5.95 -0.30
CA VAL A 87 -5.66 -5.55 -1.67
C VAL A 87 -6.93 -4.69 -1.78
N GLN A 88 -7.95 -4.97 -0.97
CA GLN A 88 -9.16 -4.13 -0.93
C GLN A 88 -8.89 -2.77 -0.30
N GLU A 89 -8.00 -2.69 0.68
CA GLU A 89 -7.62 -1.44 1.34
C GLU A 89 -6.83 -0.52 0.39
N VAL A 90 -5.98 -1.09 -0.47
CA VAL A 90 -5.19 -0.32 -1.44
C VAL A 90 -5.82 -0.21 -2.84
N ASP A 91 -7.02 -0.75 -3.07
CA ASP A 91 -7.63 -0.89 -4.40
C ASP A 91 -6.70 -1.56 -5.44
N GLY A 92 -5.98 -2.59 -5.01
CA GLY A 92 -5.15 -3.42 -5.88
C GLY A 92 -5.92 -4.58 -6.52
N ASP A 93 -5.20 -5.62 -6.91
CA ASP A 93 -5.75 -6.90 -7.37
C ASP A 93 -4.96 -8.09 -6.81
N ILE A 94 -5.63 -9.23 -6.68
CA ILE A 94 -5.06 -10.51 -6.24
C ILE A 94 -5.50 -11.63 -7.17
N VAL A 95 -4.55 -12.46 -7.58
CA VAL A 95 -4.79 -13.61 -8.46
C VAL A 95 -4.02 -14.81 -7.97
N GLN A 96 -4.72 -15.93 -7.81
CA GLN A 96 -4.04 -17.22 -7.71
C GLN A 96 -3.80 -17.79 -9.10
N LYS A 97 -2.54 -18.10 -9.42
CA LYS A 97 -2.13 -18.71 -10.68
C LYS A 97 -1.73 -20.16 -10.42
N GLY A 98 -2.66 -21.08 -10.70
CA GLY A 98 -2.47 -22.50 -10.39
C GLY A 98 -2.55 -22.77 -8.89
N ASP A 99 -1.77 -23.73 -8.40
CA ASP A 99 -1.82 -24.16 -7.00
C ASP A 99 -0.60 -23.69 -6.19
N ASP A 100 0.36 -23.02 -6.83
CA ASP A 100 1.68 -22.72 -6.28
C ASP A 100 2.06 -21.24 -6.32
N GLN A 101 1.20 -20.35 -6.83
CA GLN A 101 1.55 -18.95 -6.94
C GLN A 101 0.36 -18.02 -6.68
N ILE A 102 0.59 -17.00 -5.87
CA ILE A 102 -0.32 -15.89 -5.60
C ILE A 102 0.35 -14.62 -6.12
N ILE A 103 -0.38 -13.84 -6.90
CA ILE A 103 0.03 -12.56 -7.43
C ILE A 103 -0.75 -11.49 -6.67
N VAL A 104 -0.03 -10.54 -6.08
CA VAL A 104 -0.60 -9.41 -5.33
C VAL A 104 -0.10 -8.12 -5.97
N THR A 105 -1.01 -7.19 -6.22
CA THR A 105 -0.71 -5.97 -6.97
C THR A 105 -1.10 -4.72 -6.19
N PRO A 106 -0.35 -3.63 -6.34
CA PRO A 106 -0.61 -2.37 -5.65
C PRO A 106 -1.72 -1.59 -6.35
N THR A 107 -2.06 -0.42 -5.80
CA THR A 107 -3.03 0.52 -6.38
C THR A 107 -2.75 0.81 -7.85
N GLY A 108 -3.81 0.83 -8.67
CA GLY A 108 -3.70 1.20 -10.09
C GLY A 108 -3.19 0.09 -11.02
N VAL A 109 -2.82 -1.07 -10.47
CA VAL A 109 -2.47 -2.27 -11.25
C VAL A 109 -3.60 -3.30 -11.11
N LYS A 110 -4.08 -3.83 -12.24
CA LYS A 110 -5.05 -4.94 -12.27
C LYS A 110 -4.55 -6.03 -13.21
N VAL A 111 -4.86 -7.28 -12.90
CA VAL A 111 -4.45 -8.42 -13.72
C VAL A 111 -5.61 -8.82 -14.63
N SER A 112 -5.41 -8.78 -15.95
CA SER A 112 -6.43 -9.27 -16.89
C SER A 112 -6.69 -10.76 -16.68
N ARG A 113 -7.96 -11.14 -16.51
CA ARG A 113 -8.38 -12.56 -16.46
C ARG A 113 -8.50 -13.19 -17.85
N GLN A 114 -8.43 -12.39 -18.90
CA GLN A 114 -8.39 -12.84 -20.29
C GLN A 114 -6.95 -13.09 -20.72
N LYS A 115 -6.67 -14.32 -21.16
CA LYS A 115 -5.37 -14.70 -21.72
C LYS A 115 -5.19 -14.08 -23.11
N LEU A 116 -3.94 -13.79 -23.48
CA LEU A 116 -3.54 -13.34 -24.82
C LEU A 116 -3.75 -14.44 -25.87
#